data_AF-A0A8H6GIS5-F1
#
_entry.id   AF-A0A8H6GIS5-F1
#
_cell.length_a   1.000
_cell.length_b   1.000
_cell.length_c   1.000
_cell.angle_alpha   90.00
_cell.angle_beta   90.00
_cell.angle_gamma   90.00
#
_symmetry.space_group_name_H-M   'P 1'
#
loop_
_entity.id
_entity.type
_entity.pdbx_description
1 polymer ?
#
loop_
_entity_poly.entity_id
_entity_poly.type
_entity_poly.pdbx_seq_one_letter_code
_entity_poly.pdbx_strand_id
1 'polypeptide(L)'
;MSAPASQGPRKKVVHQLDTPFSTVPWPSILTEDQDTILELLCDLLSPIGQYRQTQIKRSKGKRSLQKEKGAKKTAHDSEQPPVPPMPEIEASIDVGLNSITRNLQLCSRQDPESMGDEPDRQYSMVFVARGDHASTFNCHFPQMIGAASRKISPERKIRLEFVMKKVAPIEASWLDVSPDAQYLAPKINAIETTVGPKRARVE
;
A
#
# COMPACT_ATOMS: atom_id res chain seq x y z
N MET A 1 -7.31 26.59 -56.48
CA MET A 1 -6.43 26.89 -55.34
C MET A 1 -6.44 25.69 -54.42
N SER A 2 -5.43 24.82 -54.48
CA SER A 2 -5.35 23.60 -53.65
C SER A 2 -4.56 23.90 -52.39
N ALA A 3 -5.15 23.60 -51.23
CA ALA A 3 -4.49 23.73 -49.93
C ALA A 3 -3.29 22.78 -49.82
N PRO A 4 -2.17 23.19 -49.17
CA PRO A 4 -1.04 22.29 -48.98
C PRO A 4 -1.39 21.20 -47.97
N ALA A 5 -1.05 19.96 -48.33
CA ALA A 5 -1.24 18.79 -47.49
C ALA A 5 -0.55 18.95 -46.13
N SER A 6 -1.33 18.82 -45.05
CA SER A 6 -0.83 18.74 -43.68
C SER A 6 0.12 17.54 -43.56
N GLN A 7 1.42 17.79 -43.38
CA GLN A 7 2.37 16.72 -43.09
C GLN A 7 2.00 16.06 -41.77
N GLY A 8 1.83 14.73 -41.79
CA GLY A 8 1.52 13.95 -40.61
C GLY A 8 2.59 14.08 -39.51
N PRO A 9 2.23 13.74 -38.26
CA PRO A 9 3.14 13.83 -37.12
C PRO A 9 4.48 13.13 -37.38
N ARG A 10 5.60 13.85 -37.19
CA ARG A 10 6.94 13.28 -37.34
C ARG A 10 7.36 12.64 -36.01
N LYS A 11 7.82 11.39 -36.05
CA LYS A 11 8.44 10.73 -34.90
C LYS A 11 9.88 11.20 -34.75
N LYS A 12 10.30 11.51 -33.52
CA LYS A 12 11.68 11.84 -33.16
C LYS A 12 12.09 10.98 -31.97
N VAL A 13 13.29 10.40 -32.05
CA VAL A 13 13.91 9.73 -30.90
C VAL A 13 14.37 10.78 -29.91
N VAL A 14 13.91 10.66 -28.67
CA VAL A 14 14.33 11.49 -27.54
C VAL A 14 15.04 10.60 -26.54
N HIS A 15 16.21 11.04 -26.07
CA HIS A 15 16.95 10.37 -25.01
C HIS A 15 16.46 10.90 -23.65
N GLN A 16 15.99 9.99 -22.80
CA GLN A 16 15.51 10.28 -21.45
C GLN A 16 16.40 9.57 -20.43
N LEU A 17 16.83 10.29 -19.40
CA LEU A 17 17.54 9.71 -18.26
C LEU A 17 16.54 8.97 -17.35
N ASP A 18 16.91 7.75 -16.97
CA ASP A 18 16.17 6.89 -16.06
C ASP A 18 17.00 6.66 -14.79
N THR A 19 16.32 6.54 -13.64
CA THR A 19 16.98 6.38 -12.34
C THR A 19 17.15 4.89 -12.03
N PRO A 20 18.37 4.37 -11.83
CA PRO A 20 18.59 2.94 -11.58
C PRO A 20 18.07 2.46 -10.22
N PHE A 21 17.72 3.39 -9.31
CA PHE A 21 17.30 3.10 -7.93
C PHE A 21 15.77 3.02 -7.73
N SER A 22 14.97 3.37 -8.75
CA SER A 22 13.51 3.50 -8.59
C SER A 22 12.73 2.19 -8.71
N THR A 23 13.37 1.08 -9.10
CA THR A 23 12.70 -0.22 -9.22
C THR A 23 13.16 -1.16 -8.12
N VAL A 24 12.62 -0.99 -6.90
CA VAL A 24 12.73 -2.07 -5.90
C VAL A 24 11.89 -3.24 -6.41
N PRO A 25 12.50 -4.41 -6.67
CA PRO A 25 11.75 -5.57 -7.11
C PRO A 25 10.85 -6.02 -5.96
N TRP A 26 9.57 -6.19 -6.24
CA TRP A 26 8.69 -6.82 -5.27
C TRP A 26 9.02 -8.32 -5.16
N PRO A 27 8.83 -8.93 -3.98
CA PRO A 27 9.10 -10.35 -3.82
C PRO A 27 8.22 -11.19 -4.75
N SER A 28 8.82 -12.14 -5.45
CA SER A 28 8.11 -13.15 -6.24
C SER A 28 7.60 -14.25 -5.31
N ILE A 29 6.31 -14.57 -5.39
CA ILE A 29 5.65 -15.61 -4.59
C ILE A 29 4.99 -16.57 -5.58
N LEU A 30 5.06 -17.88 -5.31
CA LEU A 30 4.34 -18.88 -6.11
C LEU A 30 2.83 -18.73 -5.92
N THR A 31 2.03 -18.98 -6.97
CA THR A 31 0.57 -18.85 -6.89
C THR A 31 -0.04 -19.72 -5.80
N GLU A 32 0.44 -20.97 -5.66
CA GLU A 32 -0.02 -21.91 -4.62
C GLU A 32 0.25 -21.36 -3.21
N ASP A 33 1.44 -20.81 -2.99
CA ASP A 33 1.80 -20.17 -1.72
C ASP A 33 0.95 -18.91 -1.50
N GLN A 34 0.68 -18.12 -2.53
CA GLN A 34 -0.18 -16.93 -2.45
C GLN A 34 -1.60 -17.27 -1.99
N ASP A 35 -2.21 -18.31 -2.56
CA ASP A 35 -3.57 -18.75 -2.20
C ASP A 35 -3.61 -19.26 -0.76
N THR A 36 -2.61 -20.05 -0.36
CA THR A 36 -2.46 -20.54 1.02
C THR A 36 -2.32 -19.37 2.01
N ILE A 37 -1.51 -18.37 1.68
CA ILE A 37 -1.35 -17.16 2.51
C ILE A 37 -2.68 -16.42 2.63
N LEU A 38 -3.41 -16.29 1.53
CA LEU A 38 -4.69 -15.59 1.52
C LEU A 38 -5.75 -16.31 2.37
N GLU A 39 -5.80 -17.64 2.30
CA GLU A 39 -6.70 -18.47 3.12
C GLU A 39 -6.41 -18.28 4.62
N LEU A 40 -5.13 -18.39 5.02
CA LEU A 40 -4.71 -18.15 6.40
C LEU A 40 -5.06 -16.74 6.90
N LEU A 41 -4.94 -15.73 6.04
CA LEU A 41 -5.33 -14.36 6.36
C LEU A 41 -6.85 -14.22 6.53
N CYS A 42 -7.65 -14.89 5.69
CA CYS A 42 -9.10 -14.88 5.82
C CYS A 42 -9.55 -15.51 7.15
N ASP A 43 -8.93 -16.62 7.54
CA ASP A 43 -9.21 -17.29 8.81
C ASP A 43 -8.84 -16.40 10.01
N LEU A 44 -7.66 -15.76 9.94
CA LEU A 44 -7.19 -14.85 11.00
C LEU A 44 -8.10 -13.62 11.15
N LEU A 45 -8.62 -13.08 10.05
CA LEU A 45 -9.45 -11.88 10.03
C LEU A 45 -10.95 -12.17 10.18
N SER A 46 -11.37 -13.44 10.11
CA SER A 46 -12.77 -13.87 10.22
C SER A 46 -13.48 -13.30 11.46
N PRO A 47 -12.89 -13.32 12.68
CA PRO A 47 -13.53 -12.75 13.87
C PRO A 47 -13.81 -11.25 13.75
N ILE A 48 -12.89 -10.49 13.13
CA ILE A 48 -13.07 -9.04 12.90
C ILE A 48 -14.19 -8.82 11.89
N GLY A 49 -14.25 -9.62 10.83
CA GLY A 49 -15.32 -9.57 9.83
C GLY A 49 -16.70 -9.79 10.44
N GLN A 50 -16.85 -10.82 11.28
CA GLN A 50 -18.10 -11.14 11.96
C GLN A 50 -18.53 -10.03 12.95
N TYR A 51 -17.58 -9.48 13.71
CA TYR A 51 -17.84 -8.36 14.61
C TYR A 51 -18.37 -7.14 13.84
N ARG A 52 -17.70 -6.75 12.75
CA ARG A 52 -18.12 -5.62 11.92
C ARG A 52 -19.49 -5.85 11.28
N GLN A 53 -19.81 -7.06 10.85
CA GLN A 53 -21.10 -7.37 10.24
C GLN A 53 -22.27 -7.31 11.22
N THR A 54 -22.06 -7.76 12.46
CA THR A 54 -23.12 -7.86 13.47
C THR A 54 -23.29 -6.57 14.28
N GLN A 55 -22.19 -5.84 14.55
CA GLN A 55 -22.19 -4.70 15.47
C GLN A 55 -22.18 -3.33 14.77
N ILE A 56 -21.61 -3.22 13.56
CA ILE A 56 -21.59 -1.94 12.84
C ILE A 56 -22.91 -1.79 12.09
N LYS A 57 -23.76 -0.88 12.57
CA LYS A 57 -24.99 -0.48 11.88
C LYS A 57 -24.62 0.11 10.53
N ARG A 58 -24.81 -0.65 9.45
CA ARG A 58 -24.66 -0.14 8.09
C ARG A 58 -25.51 1.12 7.93
N SER A 59 -24.96 2.18 7.36
CA SER A 59 -25.71 3.40 7.09
C SER A 59 -26.86 3.09 6.14
N LYS A 60 -28.07 2.94 6.68
CA LYS A 60 -29.30 2.90 5.90
C LYS A 60 -29.40 4.25 5.19
N GLY A 61 -29.27 4.25 3.87
CA GLY A 61 -29.21 5.48 3.05
C GLY A 61 -30.38 6.43 3.31
N LYS A 62 -30.25 7.69 2.87
CA LYS A 62 -31.21 8.77 3.19
C LYS A 62 -32.68 8.42 2.91
N ARG A 63 -32.99 7.61 1.88
CA ARG A 63 -34.36 7.17 1.55
C ARG A 63 -34.97 6.18 2.57
N SER A 64 -34.18 5.28 3.15
CA SER A 64 -34.69 4.37 4.20
C SER A 64 -34.91 5.08 5.54
N LEU A 65 -34.16 6.15 5.81
CA LEU A 65 -34.36 7.03 6.96
C LEU A 65 -35.72 7.74 6.95
N GLN A 66 -36.20 8.15 5.77
CA GLN A 66 -37.55 8.73 5.64
C GLN A 66 -38.65 7.67 5.83
N LYS A 67 -38.43 6.43 5.36
CA LYS A 67 -39.41 5.34 5.52
C LYS A 67 -39.53 4.86 6.97
N GLU A 68 -38.42 4.85 7.72
CA GLU A 68 -38.44 4.53 9.16
C GLU A 68 -39.00 5.66 10.04
N LYS A 69 -38.87 6.93 9.63
CA LYS A 69 -39.53 8.05 10.32
C LYS A 69 -41.06 7.98 10.27
N GLY A 70 -41.64 7.32 9.27
CA GLY A 70 -43.07 7.05 9.19
C GLY A 70 -43.56 5.90 10.07
N ALA A 71 -42.66 5.00 10.51
CA ALA A 71 -43.01 3.79 11.27
C ALA A 71 -42.75 3.92 12.79
N LYS A 72 -42.04 4.95 13.24
CA LYS A 72 -41.75 5.20 14.66
C LYS A 72 -42.86 6.02 15.34
N LYS A 73 -44.01 5.40 15.58
CA LYS A 73 -44.97 5.90 16.59
C LYS A 73 -45.42 4.84 17.62
N THR A 74 -44.97 3.60 17.50
CA THR A 74 -45.24 2.55 18.50
C THR A 74 -44.10 1.53 18.52
N ALA A 75 -43.08 1.76 19.33
CA ALA A 75 -42.27 0.68 19.91
C ALA A 75 -41.38 1.26 21.01
N HIS A 76 -41.62 0.72 22.19
CA HIS A 76 -41.02 0.95 23.49
C HIS A 76 -39.52 0.61 23.51
N ASP A 77 -38.83 1.15 24.51
CA ASP A 77 -37.45 0.83 24.94
C ASP A 77 -37.12 -0.65 24.76
N SER A 78 -36.09 -0.93 23.97
CA SER A 78 -35.41 -2.24 23.96
C SER A 78 -34.02 -2.00 24.52
N GLU A 79 -33.82 -2.50 25.73
CA GLU A 79 -32.56 -2.64 26.43
C GLU A 79 -31.54 -3.28 25.48
N GLN A 80 -30.48 -2.54 25.16
CA GLN A 80 -29.47 -2.94 24.18
C GLN A 80 -28.53 -3.94 24.87
N PRO A 81 -28.37 -5.19 24.38
CA PRO A 81 -27.47 -6.15 25.01
C PRO A 81 -26.03 -5.59 25.07
N PRO A 82 -25.24 -5.95 26.11
CA PRO A 82 -23.91 -5.40 26.32
C PRO A 82 -23.06 -5.66 25.08
N VAL A 83 -22.51 -4.58 24.51
CA VAL A 83 -21.67 -4.62 23.31
C VAL A 83 -20.52 -5.61 23.58
N PRO A 84 -20.38 -6.70 22.80
CA PRO A 84 -19.31 -7.64 23.04
C PRO A 84 -17.95 -6.95 22.87
N PRO A 85 -16.94 -7.34 23.66
CA PRO A 85 -15.62 -6.76 23.59
C PRO A 85 -15.04 -6.95 22.18
N MET A 86 -14.40 -5.89 21.69
CA MET A 86 -13.71 -5.88 20.40
C MET A 86 -12.65 -6.99 20.36
N PRO A 87 -12.51 -7.74 19.24
CA PRO A 87 -11.51 -8.79 19.15
C PRO A 87 -10.10 -8.24 19.40
N GLU A 88 -9.30 -8.93 20.21
CA GLU A 88 -7.91 -8.57 20.54
C GLU A 88 -7.05 -8.36 19.28
N ILE A 89 -7.36 -9.11 18.22
CA ILE A 89 -6.66 -9.07 16.93
C ILE A 89 -6.78 -7.69 16.26
N GLU A 90 -7.85 -6.92 16.50
CA GLU A 90 -7.97 -5.57 15.92
C GLU A 90 -6.91 -4.60 16.46
N ALA A 91 -6.45 -4.79 17.70
CA ALA A 91 -5.43 -3.91 18.28
C ALA A 91 -4.04 -4.08 17.64
N SER A 92 -3.81 -5.17 16.90
CA SER A 92 -2.54 -5.50 16.24
C SER A 92 -2.57 -5.31 14.72
N ILE A 93 -3.68 -4.85 14.15
CA ILE A 93 -3.85 -4.73 12.69
C ILE A 93 -4.29 -3.32 12.32
N ASP A 94 -3.56 -2.71 11.38
CA ASP A 94 -3.97 -1.47 10.73
C ASP A 94 -4.41 -1.76 9.29
N VAL A 95 -5.51 -1.11 8.87
CA VAL A 95 -6.06 -1.24 7.52
C VAL A 95 -6.13 0.13 6.85
N GLY A 96 -5.59 0.20 5.63
CA GLY A 96 -5.63 1.38 4.79
C GLY A 96 -4.30 2.11 4.68
N LEU A 97 -4.03 2.64 3.49
CA LEU A 97 -2.73 3.23 3.15
C LEU A 97 -2.33 4.35 4.11
N ASN A 98 -3.23 5.28 4.42
CA ASN A 98 -2.94 6.45 5.26
C ASN A 98 -2.56 6.06 6.71
N SER A 99 -3.24 5.07 7.28
CA SER A 99 -2.93 4.58 8.62
C SER A 99 -1.55 3.94 8.64
N ILE A 100 -1.27 3.08 7.65
CA ILE A 100 0.00 2.37 7.52
C ILE A 100 1.15 3.35 7.30
N THR A 101 1.03 4.30 6.35
CA THR A 101 2.10 5.26 6.06
C THR A 101 2.38 6.19 7.24
N ARG A 102 1.34 6.63 7.96
CA ARG A 102 1.49 7.45 9.16
C ARG A 102 2.23 6.70 10.26
N ASN A 103 1.92 5.43 10.49
CA ASN A 103 2.59 4.62 11.50
C ASN A 103 4.02 4.29 11.11
N LEU A 104 4.28 3.94 9.85
CA LEU A 104 5.65 3.77 9.33
C LEU A 104 6.51 5.03 9.54
N GLN A 105 5.92 6.21 9.31
CA GLN A 105 6.58 7.49 9.56
C GLN A 105 6.88 7.71 11.06
N LEU A 106 5.99 7.31 11.97
CA LEU A 106 6.21 7.40 13.42
C LEU A 106 7.35 6.46 13.85
N CYS A 107 7.36 5.21 13.39
CA CYS A 107 8.43 4.24 13.67
C CYS A 107 9.79 4.71 13.15
N SER A 108 9.83 5.40 12.00
CA SER A 108 11.07 5.96 11.46
C SER A 108 11.64 7.10 12.31
N ARG A 109 10.82 7.81 13.10
CA ARG A 109 11.24 8.98 13.90
C ARG A 109 11.65 8.64 15.34
N GLN A 110 11.25 7.48 15.86
CA GLN A 110 11.60 7.09 17.22
C GLN A 110 13.06 6.69 17.32
N ASP A 111 13.85 7.49 18.05
CA ASP A 111 15.18 7.10 18.49
C ASP A 111 15.07 6.03 19.60
N PRO A 112 15.95 5.02 19.61
CA PRO A 112 15.85 3.88 20.53
C PRO A 112 16.02 4.23 22.03
N GLU A 113 16.29 5.49 22.37
CA GLU A 113 16.58 5.91 23.75
C GLU A 113 15.38 6.53 24.50
N SER A 114 14.23 6.73 23.85
CA SER A 114 13.00 7.12 24.58
C SER A 114 12.27 5.88 25.10
N MET A 115 12.79 5.34 26.21
CA MET A 115 12.15 4.32 27.02
C MET A 115 10.82 4.83 27.59
N GLY A 116 9.72 4.30 27.05
CA GLY A 116 8.41 4.25 27.68
C GLY A 116 7.78 2.92 27.32
N ASP A 117 7.07 2.31 28.25
CA ASP A 117 6.38 0.99 28.19
C ASP A 117 5.23 0.94 27.15
N GLU A 118 5.33 1.72 26.08
CA GLU A 118 4.39 1.70 24.97
C GLU A 118 4.72 0.49 24.08
N PRO A 119 3.70 -0.28 23.68
CA PRO A 119 3.92 -1.44 22.82
C PRO A 119 4.61 -0.97 21.55
N ASP A 120 5.80 -1.52 21.30
CA ASP A 120 6.58 -1.31 20.09
C ASP A 120 5.75 -1.77 18.88
N ARG A 121 4.90 -0.86 18.37
CA ARG A 121 3.94 -1.08 17.29
C ARG A 121 4.63 -1.00 15.92
N GLN A 122 5.77 -1.67 15.79
CA GLN A 122 6.39 -1.88 14.50
C GLN A 122 5.65 -2.96 13.72
N TYR A 123 5.46 -2.71 12.42
CA TYR A 123 4.87 -3.70 11.53
C TYR A 123 5.84 -4.84 11.26
N SER A 124 5.42 -6.06 11.61
CA SER A 124 6.10 -7.29 11.19
C SER A 124 5.89 -7.60 9.72
N MET A 125 4.70 -7.29 9.19
CA MET A 125 4.27 -7.69 7.86
C MET A 125 3.30 -6.66 7.29
N VAL A 126 3.41 -6.39 5.99
CA VAL A 126 2.48 -5.52 5.26
C VAL A 126 2.00 -6.27 4.02
N PHE A 127 0.69 -6.43 3.89
CA PHE A 127 0.06 -7.09 2.75
C PHE A 127 -0.50 -6.04 1.78
N VAL A 128 -0.14 -6.16 0.50
CA VAL A 128 -0.58 -5.25 -0.56
C VAL A 128 -1.15 -6.07 -1.70
N ALA A 129 -2.41 -5.79 -2.06
CA ALA A 129 -3.01 -6.37 -3.25
C ALA A 129 -2.35 -5.78 -4.49
N ARG A 130 -1.78 -6.62 -5.36
CA ARG A 130 -1.26 -6.19 -6.67
C ARG A 130 -2.44 -5.94 -7.60
N GLY A 131 -2.88 -4.68 -7.66
CA GLY A 131 -3.88 -4.19 -8.59
C GLY A 131 -3.29 -3.16 -9.55
N ASP A 132 -4.17 -2.44 -10.25
CA ASP A 132 -3.81 -1.31 -11.11
C ASP A 132 -3.48 -0.05 -10.29
N HIS A 133 -2.42 -0.15 -9.48
CA HIS A 133 -1.89 0.99 -8.74
C HIS A 133 -0.93 1.78 -9.62
N ALA A 134 -0.82 3.09 -9.35
CA ALA A 134 0.16 3.94 -10.01
C ALA A 134 1.57 3.35 -9.90
N SER A 135 2.36 3.43 -10.99
CA SER A 135 3.75 2.97 -11.00
C SER A 135 4.57 3.60 -9.87
N THR A 136 4.29 4.87 -9.54
CA THR A 136 4.91 5.58 -8.41
C THR A 136 4.66 4.88 -7.07
N PHE A 137 3.45 4.40 -6.81
CA PHE A 137 3.16 3.62 -5.60
C PHE A 137 3.97 2.33 -5.57
N ASN A 138 3.96 1.57 -6.67
CA ASN A 138 4.65 0.30 -6.76
C ASN A 138 6.18 0.43 -6.58
N CYS A 139 6.76 1.56 -6.98
CA CYS A 139 8.19 1.83 -6.82
C CYS A 139 8.56 2.28 -5.39
N HIS A 140 7.80 3.23 -4.82
CA HIS A 140 8.22 3.93 -3.60
C HIS A 140 7.70 3.27 -2.32
N PHE A 141 6.57 2.55 -2.39
CA PHE A 141 5.97 1.95 -1.20
C PHE A 141 6.87 0.88 -0.55
N PRO A 142 7.48 -0.07 -1.30
CA PRO A 142 8.47 -0.99 -0.75
C PRO A 142 9.67 -0.29 -0.12
N GLN A 143 10.15 0.81 -0.74
CA GLN A 143 11.29 1.58 -0.23
C GLN A 143 10.98 2.22 1.13
N MET A 144 9.80 2.82 1.27
CA MET A 144 9.34 3.41 2.53
C MET A 144 9.21 2.36 3.64
N ILE A 145 8.69 1.17 3.31
CA ILE A 145 8.64 0.05 4.26
C ILE A 145 10.06 -0.35 4.68
N GLY A 146 10.97 -0.55 3.71
CA GLY A 146 12.36 -0.91 3.99
C GLY A 146 13.10 0.12 4.84
N ALA A 147 12.82 1.41 4.67
CA ALA A 147 13.37 2.47 5.51
C ALA A 147 12.87 2.37 6.96
N ALA A 148 11.57 2.13 7.15
CA ALA A 148 10.94 2.06 8.45
C ALA A 148 11.15 0.72 9.19
N SER A 149 11.49 -0.36 8.47
CA SER A 149 11.63 -1.71 9.05
C SER A 149 13.02 -2.01 9.66
N ARG A 150 14.02 -1.13 9.50
CA ARG A 150 15.42 -1.34 9.96
C ARG A 150 15.58 -1.73 11.43
N LYS A 151 14.63 -1.34 12.27
CA LYS A 151 14.70 -1.53 13.73
C LYS A 151 14.00 -2.80 14.22
N ILE A 152 13.57 -3.68 13.30
CA ILE A 152 12.75 -4.83 13.68
C ILE A 152 13.56 -5.89 14.44
N SER A 153 13.15 -6.18 15.67
CA SER A 153 13.72 -7.29 16.43
C SER A 153 13.23 -8.62 15.84
N PRO A 154 14.14 -9.57 15.55
CA PRO A 154 13.78 -10.90 15.03
C PRO A 154 13.06 -11.78 16.07
N GLU A 155 13.02 -11.38 17.34
CA GLU A 155 12.48 -12.21 18.44
C GLU A 155 10.94 -12.18 18.55
N ARG A 156 10.24 -11.40 17.73
CA ARG A 156 8.77 -11.34 17.78
C ARG A 156 8.17 -12.65 17.24
N LYS A 157 7.47 -13.38 18.11
CA LYS A 157 6.62 -14.51 17.70
C LYS A 157 5.51 -14.01 16.78
N ILE A 158 5.65 -14.28 15.49
CA ILE A 158 4.64 -13.95 14.48
C ILE A 158 3.80 -15.19 14.23
N ARG A 159 2.47 -15.06 14.34
CA ARG A 159 1.52 -16.19 14.09
C ARG A 159 1.57 -16.71 12.64
N LEU A 160 2.26 -16.01 11.75
CA LEU A 160 2.35 -16.26 10.30
C LEU A 160 3.77 -16.69 9.87
N GLU A 161 4.41 -17.60 10.61
CA GLU A 161 5.75 -18.13 10.28
C GLU A 161 5.84 -18.70 8.86
N PHE A 162 4.75 -19.31 8.37
CA PHE A 162 4.65 -19.81 6.99
C PHE A 162 4.99 -18.72 5.96
N VAL A 163 4.49 -17.50 6.16
CA VAL A 163 4.70 -16.39 5.23
C VAL A 163 6.16 -15.97 5.26
N MET A 164 6.78 -15.85 6.44
CA MET A 164 8.19 -15.47 6.56
C MET A 164 9.13 -16.49 5.90
N LYS A 165 8.74 -17.77 5.89
CA LYS A 165 9.51 -18.83 5.23
C LYS A 165 9.37 -18.80 3.71
N LYS A 166 8.21 -18.42 3.18
CA LYS A 166 7.91 -18.48 1.74
C LYS A 166 8.14 -17.16 1.01
N VAL A 167 8.12 -16.03 1.71
CA VAL A 167 8.22 -14.69 1.11
C VAL A 167 9.55 -14.06 1.52
N ALA A 168 10.39 -13.76 0.54
CA ALA A 168 11.65 -13.05 0.78
C ALA A 168 11.40 -11.65 1.37
N PRO A 169 12.23 -11.20 2.32
CA PRO A 169 12.15 -9.84 2.84
C PRO A 169 12.44 -8.82 1.74
N ILE A 170 11.84 -7.63 1.86
CA ILE A 170 12.13 -6.52 0.96
C ILE A 170 13.47 -5.92 1.39
N GLU A 171 14.49 -6.06 0.53
CA GLU A 171 15.78 -5.42 0.74
C GLU A 171 15.80 -4.02 0.13
N ALA A 172 16.20 -3.03 0.93
CA ALA A 172 16.41 -1.66 0.47
C ALA A 172 17.91 -1.43 0.21
N SER A 173 18.45 -2.12 -0.79
CA SER A 173 19.89 -2.13 -1.11
C SER A 173 20.49 -0.75 -1.43
N TRP A 174 19.68 0.21 -1.91
CA TRP A 174 20.12 1.60 -2.12
C TRP A 174 20.35 2.38 -0.83
N LEU A 175 19.77 1.90 0.26
CA LEU A 175 19.63 2.56 1.55
C LEU A 175 20.74 2.08 2.51
N ASP A 176 21.19 0.82 2.33
CA ASP A 176 22.45 0.32 2.86
C ASP A 176 23.60 0.77 1.95
N VAL A 177 23.94 2.05 2.07
CA VAL A 177 25.17 2.59 1.50
C VAL A 177 26.34 1.99 2.30
N SER A 178 26.71 0.75 1.97
CA SER A 178 27.99 0.17 2.36
C SER A 178 29.10 1.13 1.92
N PRO A 179 30.23 1.22 2.63
CA PRO A 179 31.44 1.87 2.11
C PRO A 179 31.88 1.35 0.73
N ASP A 180 31.37 0.18 0.30
CA ASP A 180 31.56 -0.41 -1.04
C ASP A 180 30.49 0.00 -2.07
N ALA A 181 29.76 1.11 -1.86
CA ALA A 181 28.70 1.56 -2.76
C ALA A 181 29.18 1.60 -4.23
N GLN A 182 28.77 0.59 -4.99
CA GLN A 182 29.18 0.42 -6.37
C GLN A 182 28.46 1.45 -7.23
N TYR A 183 29.22 2.29 -7.92
CA TYR A 183 28.66 3.24 -8.86
C TYR A 183 27.83 2.51 -9.92
N LEU A 184 26.54 2.84 -10.01
CA LEU A 184 25.67 2.37 -11.08
C LEU A 184 25.74 3.36 -12.24
N ALA A 185 26.02 2.85 -13.44
CA ALA A 185 26.07 3.67 -14.64
C ALA A 185 24.69 4.30 -14.94
N PRO A 186 24.64 5.53 -15.48
CA PRO A 186 23.41 6.20 -15.83
C PRO A 186 22.66 5.42 -16.91
N LYS A 187 21.36 5.17 -16.67
CA LYS A 187 20.49 4.48 -17.61
C LYS A 187 19.87 5.51 -18.55
N ILE A 188 20.23 5.45 -19.83
CA ILE A 188 19.70 6.36 -20.87
C ILE A 188 18.75 5.56 -21.76
N ASN A 189 17.47 5.88 -21.70
CA ASN A 189 16.44 5.28 -22.56
C ASN A 189 16.27 6.12 -23.84
N ALA A 190 16.03 5.47 -24.97
CA ALA A 190 15.69 6.14 -26.23
C ALA A 190 14.21 5.87 -26.55
N ILE A 191 13.39 6.91 -26.57
CA ILE A 191 11.93 6.80 -26.72
C ILE A 191 11.51 7.52 -28.00
N GLU A 192 10.71 6.86 -28.84
CA GLU A 192 10.06 7.51 -29.97
C GLU A 192 8.94 8.42 -29.47
N THR A 193 9.04 9.72 -29.74
CA THR A 193 8.01 10.70 -29.40
C THR A 193 7.51 11.41 -30.65
N THR A 194 6.23 11.69 -30.69
CA THR A 194 5.61 12.43 -31.79
C THR A 194 5.81 13.93 -31.60
N VAL A 195 6.49 14.57 -32.55
CA VAL A 195 6.71 16.03 -32.53
C VAL A 195 5.64 16.70 -33.38
N GLY A 196 4.96 17.69 -32.80
CA GLY A 196 3.97 18.51 -33.49
C GLY A 196 4.55 19.33 -34.65
N PRO A 197 3.70 19.92 -35.51
CA PRO A 197 4.16 20.62 -36.71
C PRO A 197 5.08 21.80 -36.35
N LYS A 198 6.23 21.88 -37.04
CA LYS A 198 7.21 22.97 -36.90
C LYS A 198 6.53 24.28 -37.30
N ARG A 199 6.41 25.24 -36.38
CA ARG A 199 5.95 26.60 -36.71
C ARG A 199 6.90 27.19 -37.75
N ALA A 200 6.38 27.53 -38.92
CA ALA A 200 7.14 28.26 -39.92
C ALA A 200 7.50 29.63 -39.35
N ARG A 201 8.76 30.01 -39.48
CA ARG A 201 9.24 31.35 -39.10
C ARG A 201 8.63 32.32 -40.11
N VAL A 202 7.79 33.24 -39.63
CA VAL A 202 7.29 34.37 -40.43
C VAL A 202 8.44 35.37 -40.50
N GLU A 203 8.94 35.63 -41.71
CA GLU A 203 9.79 36.79 -42.02
C GLU A 203 8.92 38.03 -42.23
#